data_AF-A0A1X9M8Z3-F1
#
_entry.id   AF-A0A1X9M8Z3-F1
#
_cell.length_a   1.000
_cell.length_b   1.000
_cell.length_c   1.000
_cell.angle_alpha   90.00
_cell.angle_beta   90.00
_cell.angle_gamma   90.00
#
_symmetry.space_group_name_H-M   'P 1'
#
loop_
_entity.id
_entity.type
_entity.pdbx_description
1 polymer ?
#
loop_
_entity_poly.entity_id
_entity_poly.type
_entity_poly.pdbx_seq_one_letter_code
_entity_poly.pdbx_strand_id
1 'polypeptide(L)'
;MADSKQTQYVWYASYGSNLSKDRFLCYIRGGKPEGSTKVEVGCRDQTLPKKEETYEMHYPLYFAKNSARWQNQGVAFIGLQEDKKQVLYSRKYLITTEQFLDVVKQENNGEELDIDLEEVRKNRYITLKDSWYGTILFVGEEKGFPVFTFTADWDLDVPFSTPSKEYLSMIMEGLKRDVGLNTEQIIQYLESKPGVKGSYRYSELEQLIM
;
A
#
# COMPACT_ATOMS: atom_id res chain seq x y z
N MET A 1 -39.75 -3.12 -5.25
CA MET A 1 -39.06 -2.70 -4.02
C MET A 1 -37.58 -2.68 -4.37
N ALA A 2 -36.94 -1.51 -4.31
CA ALA A 2 -35.53 -1.39 -4.66
C ALA A 2 -34.72 -2.16 -3.61
N ASP A 3 -34.01 -3.18 -4.05
CA ASP A 3 -33.07 -3.94 -3.26
C ASP A 3 -31.98 -2.97 -2.80
N SER A 4 -32.07 -2.47 -1.55
CA SER A 4 -31.04 -1.62 -0.98
C SER A 4 -29.81 -2.51 -0.78
N LYS A 5 -28.94 -2.60 -1.80
CA LYS A 5 -27.63 -3.23 -1.67
C LYS A 5 -26.96 -2.62 -0.45
N GLN A 6 -26.87 -3.39 0.63
CA GLN A 6 -26.22 -2.97 1.85
C GLN A 6 -24.77 -2.64 1.52
N THR A 7 -24.34 -1.41 1.80
CA THR A 7 -22.97 -0.98 1.54
C THR A 7 -22.00 -1.85 2.35
N GLN A 8 -21.20 -2.66 1.65
CA GLN A 8 -20.18 -3.50 2.25
C GLN A 8 -18.90 -2.70 2.47
N TYR A 9 -18.34 -2.80 3.66
CA TYR A 9 -17.10 -2.12 4.04
C TYR A 9 -15.94 -3.10 4.14
N VAL A 10 -14.77 -2.62 3.77
CA VAL A 10 -13.50 -3.35 3.89
C VAL A 10 -12.44 -2.43 4.48
N TRP A 11 -11.46 -3.02 5.15
CA TRP A 11 -10.24 -2.32 5.50
C TRP A 11 -9.26 -2.44 4.34
N TYR A 12 -8.81 -1.33 3.77
CA TYR A 12 -7.65 -1.31 2.90
C TYR A 12 -6.39 -1.02 3.72
N ALA A 13 -5.50 -2.01 3.87
CA ALA A 13 -4.22 -1.85 4.55
C ALA A 13 -3.11 -1.46 3.56
N SER A 14 -2.55 -0.27 3.72
CA SER A 14 -1.44 0.22 2.89
C SER A 14 -0.12 0.22 3.62
N TYR A 15 0.91 -0.31 2.95
CA TYR A 15 2.29 -0.42 3.45
C TYR A 15 3.29 0.48 2.69
N GLY A 16 2.86 1.09 1.58
CA GLY A 16 3.70 1.93 0.73
C GLY A 16 3.39 3.42 0.92
N SER A 17 3.43 4.19 -0.16
CA SER A 17 3.21 5.65 -0.10
C SER A 17 1.83 6.06 0.44
N ASN A 18 0.83 5.19 0.39
CA ASN A 18 -0.51 5.45 0.94
C ASN A 18 -0.58 5.25 2.48
N LEU A 19 0.55 4.99 3.15
CA LEU A 19 0.72 5.26 4.59
C LEU A 19 0.38 6.73 4.92
N SER A 20 0.78 7.65 4.02
CA SER A 20 0.37 9.06 4.06
C SER A 20 -1.12 9.20 3.78
N LYS A 21 -1.85 9.76 4.76
CA LYS A 21 -3.29 10.09 4.62
C LYS A 21 -3.53 10.98 3.41
N ASP A 22 -2.76 12.06 3.33
CA ASP A 22 -2.99 13.13 2.36
C ASP A 22 -2.83 12.58 0.94
N ARG A 23 -1.87 11.67 0.73
CA ARG A 23 -1.76 10.93 -0.52
C ARG A 23 -2.94 10.00 -0.77
N PHE A 24 -3.34 9.18 0.23
CA PHE A 24 -4.44 8.24 0.05
C PHE A 24 -5.76 8.96 -0.29
N LEU A 25 -6.01 10.12 0.32
CA LEU A 25 -7.21 10.91 0.03
C LEU A 25 -7.28 11.43 -1.41
N CYS A 26 -6.15 11.55 -2.13
CA CYS A 26 -6.18 11.81 -3.57
C CYS A 26 -6.76 10.64 -4.38
N TYR A 27 -6.59 9.39 -3.94
CA TYR A 27 -7.27 8.25 -4.60
C TYR A 27 -8.77 8.25 -4.35
N ILE A 28 -9.23 8.81 -3.22
CA ILE A 28 -10.64 8.92 -2.88
C ILE A 28 -11.29 10.11 -3.60
N ARG A 29 -10.75 11.31 -3.44
CA ARG A 29 -11.37 12.56 -3.94
C ARG A 29 -10.90 12.97 -5.34
N GLY A 30 -9.87 12.31 -5.85
CA GLY A 30 -9.10 12.80 -6.98
C GLY A 30 -8.14 13.92 -6.57
N GLY A 31 -7.32 14.35 -7.53
CA GLY A 31 -6.36 15.43 -7.35
C GLY A 31 -4.91 14.96 -7.43
N LYS A 32 -4.00 15.87 -7.17
CA LYS A 32 -2.57 15.67 -7.37
C LYS A 32 -1.87 15.55 -6.01
N PRO A 33 -1.36 14.37 -5.62
CA PRO A 33 -0.52 14.26 -4.44
C PRO A 33 0.70 15.17 -4.53
N GLU A 34 1.15 15.70 -3.41
CA GLU A 34 2.38 16.48 -3.34
C GLU A 34 3.57 15.64 -3.88
N GLY A 35 4.40 16.27 -4.71
CA GLY A 35 5.53 15.61 -5.38
C GLY A 35 5.18 14.66 -6.53
N SER A 36 3.89 14.33 -6.75
CA SER A 36 3.47 13.48 -7.89
C SER A 36 3.39 14.29 -9.18
N THR A 37 3.73 13.69 -10.32
CA THR A 37 3.44 14.25 -11.65
C THR A 37 2.07 13.85 -12.18
N LYS A 38 1.43 12.83 -11.57
CA LYS A 38 0.13 12.29 -11.98
C LYS A 38 -1.00 12.84 -11.11
N VAL A 39 -2.11 13.13 -11.77
CA VAL A 39 -3.40 13.45 -11.14
C VAL A 39 -4.19 12.14 -11.00
N GLU A 40 -4.65 11.84 -9.79
CA GLU A 40 -5.54 10.72 -9.55
C GLU A 40 -6.98 11.13 -9.87
N VAL A 41 -7.73 10.19 -10.44
CA VAL A 41 -9.09 10.41 -10.92
C VAL A 41 -10.07 10.55 -9.75
N GLY A 42 -9.81 9.80 -8.67
CA GLY A 42 -10.72 9.68 -7.54
C GLY A 42 -11.65 8.47 -7.67
N CYS A 43 -12.30 8.14 -6.57
CA CYS A 43 -13.34 7.11 -6.53
C CYS A 43 -14.68 7.68 -7.02
N ARG A 44 -15.58 6.79 -7.42
CA ARG A 44 -16.98 7.13 -7.74
C ARG A 44 -17.69 7.71 -6.52
N ASP A 45 -17.52 7.07 -5.36
CA ASP A 45 -17.88 7.60 -4.06
C ASP A 45 -16.65 8.29 -3.42
N GLN A 46 -16.72 9.61 -3.30
CA GLN A 46 -15.64 10.44 -2.74
C GLN A 46 -15.78 10.70 -1.23
N THR A 47 -16.71 10.02 -0.55
CA THR A 47 -16.84 10.12 0.91
C THR A 47 -15.55 9.67 1.59
N LEU A 48 -15.18 10.37 2.66
CA LEU A 48 -13.95 10.05 3.39
C LEU A 48 -14.03 8.64 4.01
N PRO A 49 -12.88 7.97 4.22
CA PRO A 49 -12.84 6.73 4.98
C PRO A 49 -13.56 6.89 6.32
N LYS A 50 -14.41 5.91 6.67
CA LYS A 50 -15.19 5.94 7.91
C LYS A 50 -14.30 5.94 9.15
N LYS A 51 -13.17 5.26 9.06
CA LYS A 51 -12.17 5.11 10.12
C LYS A 51 -10.79 4.92 9.51
N GLU A 52 -9.77 5.22 10.30
CA GLU A 52 -8.36 5.02 9.97
C GLU A 52 -7.63 4.53 11.23
N GLU A 53 -6.79 3.51 11.07
CA GLU A 53 -6.08 2.87 12.18
C GLU A 53 -4.73 2.35 11.70
N THR A 54 -3.80 2.15 12.62
CA THR A 54 -2.59 1.38 12.34
C THR A 54 -2.92 -0.10 12.24
N TYR A 55 -2.11 -0.83 11.48
CA TYR A 55 -2.24 -2.28 11.36
C TYR A 55 -0.89 -2.92 11.11
N GLU A 56 -0.56 -3.94 11.88
CA GLU A 56 0.64 -4.73 11.71
C GLU A 56 0.31 -6.00 10.93
N MET A 57 1.10 -6.29 9.90
CA MET A 57 1.02 -7.51 9.12
C MET A 57 2.36 -8.24 9.17
N HIS A 58 2.40 -9.50 8.73
CA HIS A 58 3.60 -10.34 8.75
C HIS A 58 3.99 -10.78 7.35
N TYR A 59 4.32 -9.83 6.48
CA TYR A 59 4.75 -10.09 5.10
C TYR A 59 6.10 -9.43 4.83
N PRO A 60 6.99 -10.05 4.04
CA PRO A 60 8.28 -9.45 3.72
C PRO A 60 8.07 -8.25 2.77
N LEU A 61 8.41 -7.06 3.24
CA LEU A 61 8.47 -5.84 2.42
C LEU A 61 9.79 -5.78 1.65
N TYR A 62 9.71 -5.50 0.35
CA TYR A 62 10.87 -5.28 -0.52
C TYR A 62 10.62 -4.15 -1.53
N PHE A 63 11.70 -3.62 -2.12
CA PHE A 63 11.63 -2.58 -3.14
C PHE A 63 12.18 -3.11 -4.47
N ALA A 64 11.39 -2.96 -5.52
CA ALA A 64 11.71 -3.48 -6.86
C ALA A 64 11.14 -2.58 -7.96
N LYS A 65 11.39 -2.98 -9.21
CA LYS A 65 10.99 -2.25 -10.43
C LYS A 65 11.53 -0.80 -10.44
N ASN A 66 11.18 -0.01 -11.45
CA ASN A 66 11.65 1.36 -11.61
C ASN A 66 10.48 2.25 -12.01
N SER A 67 9.88 2.94 -11.04
CA SER A 67 8.70 3.76 -11.27
C SER A 67 9.09 5.12 -11.85
N ALA A 68 8.61 5.45 -13.03
CA ALA A 68 8.79 6.79 -13.62
C ALA A 68 8.22 7.91 -12.73
N ARG A 69 7.25 7.61 -11.86
CA ARG A 69 6.71 8.58 -10.89
C ARG A 69 7.67 8.85 -9.72
N TRP A 70 8.59 7.92 -9.47
CA TRP A 70 9.55 7.96 -8.36
C TRP A 70 10.97 7.92 -8.88
N GLN A 71 11.35 8.92 -9.69
CA GLN A 71 12.72 9.11 -10.19
C GLN A 71 13.27 7.88 -10.92
N ASN A 72 12.40 7.07 -11.54
CA ASN A 72 12.75 5.80 -12.19
C ASN A 72 13.48 4.82 -11.25
N GLN A 73 13.03 4.75 -9.99
CA GLN A 73 13.62 3.96 -8.90
C GLN A 73 12.59 3.02 -8.25
N GLY A 74 13.03 2.23 -7.27
CA GLY A 74 12.26 1.18 -6.63
C GLY A 74 11.00 1.65 -5.92
N VAL A 75 9.95 0.83 -5.97
CA VAL A 75 8.71 1.01 -5.20
C VAL A 75 8.41 -0.22 -4.34
N ALA A 76 7.59 -0.03 -3.31
CA ALA A 76 7.31 -1.04 -2.31
C ALA A 76 6.39 -2.15 -2.83
N PHE A 77 6.74 -3.40 -2.55
CA PHE A 77 5.94 -4.61 -2.74
C PHE A 77 6.05 -5.50 -1.50
N ILE A 78 5.16 -6.47 -1.37
CA ILE A 78 5.19 -7.45 -0.29
C ILE A 78 5.14 -8.87 -0.86
N GLY A 79 5.76 -9.83 -0.17
CA GLY A 79 5.65 -11.23 -0.55
C GLY A 79 4.21 -11.74 -0.45
N LEU A 80 3.91 -12.86 -1.11
CA LEU A 80 2.57 -13.44 -1.12
C LEU A 80 2.30 -14.33 0.08
N GLN A 81 3.37 -14.79 0.74
CA GLN A 81 3.30 -15.67 1.90
C GLN A 81 3.57 -14.92 3.19
N GLU A 82 2.80 -15.28 4.22
CA GLU A 82 2.99 -14.74 5.55
C GLU A 82 4.26 -15.32 6.18
N ASP A 83 5.13 -14.45 6.71
CA ASP A 83 6.31 -14.80 7.48
C ASP A 83 6.26 -14.09 8.83
N LYS A 84 5.99 -14.84 9.89
CA LYS A 84 5.89 -14.35 11.28
C LYS A 84 7.19 -13.72 11.82
N LYS A 85 8.32 -13.92 11.14
CA LYS A 85 9.58 -13.26 11.48
C LYS A 85 9.67 -11.84 10.92
N GLN A 86 8.80 -11.50 9.97
CA GLN A 86 8.69 -10.18 9.39
C GLN A 86 7.62 -9.39 10.10
N VAL A 87 7.92 -8.11 10.32
CA VAL A 87 6.94 -7.10 10.68
C VAL A 87 6.77 -6.20 9.47
N LEU A 88 5.51 -5.90 9.14
CA LEU A 88 5.10 -4.97 8.12
C LEU A 88 4.12 -3.96 8.74
N TYR A 89 4.60 -2.74 8.91
CA TYR A 89 3.77 -1.66 9.38
C TYR A 89 2.90 -1.14 8.25
N SER A 90 1.61 -0.97 8.54
CA SER A 90 0.64 -0.45 7.60
C SER A 90 -0.34 0.50 8.28
N ARG A 91 -1.02 1.27 7.45
CA ARG A 91 -2.21 2.03 7.84
C ARG A 91 -3.40 1.48 7.11
N LYS A 92 -4.48 1.22 7.84
CA LYS A 92 -5.73 0.74 7.27
C LYS A 92 -6.80 1.83 7.25
N TYR A 93 -7.57 1.85 6.17
CA TYR A 93 -8.68 2.77 5.95
C TYR A 93 -9.98 1.98 5.75
N LEU A 94 -11.01 2.28 6.53
CA LEU A 94 -12.31 1.64 6.40
C LEU A 94 -13.11 2.34 5.32
N ILE A 95 -13.20 1.72 4.16
CA ILE A 95 -13.79 2.26 2.95
C ILE A 95 -14.85 1.30 2.41
N THR A 96 -15.69 1.75 1.49
CA THR A 96 -16.62 0.84 0.82
C THR A 96 -15.85 -0.12 -0.08
N THR A 97 -16.44 -1.28 -0.36
CA THR A 97 -15.89 -2.22 -1.34
C THR A 97 -15.70 -1.53 -2.70
N GLU A 98 -16.64 -0.68 -3.11
CA GLU A 98 -16.53 0.09 -4.36
C GLU A 98 -15.30 1.00 -4.37
N GLN A 99 -15.06 1.74 -3.29
CA GLN A 99 -13.87 2.60 -3.15
C GLN A 99 -12.58 1.77 -3.20
N PHE A 100 -12.54 0.60 -2.57
CA PHE A 100 -11.37 -0.28 -2.65
C PHE A 100 -11.08 -0.71 -4.09
N LEU A 101 -12.12 -1.13 -4.82
CA LEU A 101 -11.98 -1.53 -6.23
C LEU A 101 -11.56 -0.35 -7.12
N ASP A 102 -12.05 0.87 -6.84
CA ASP A 102 -11.63 2.09 -7.53
C ASP A 102 -10.14 2.43 -7.27
N VAL A 103 -9.66 2.21 -6.05
CA VAL A 103 -8.22 2.35 -5.72
C VAL A 103 -7.40 1.34 -6.49
N VAL A 104 -7.80 0.06 -6.48
CA VAL A 104 -7.10 -1.01 -7.23
C VAL A 104 -7.09 -0.69 -8.72
N LYS A 105 -8.20 -0.25 -9.30
CA LYS A 105 -8.31 0.17 -10.71
C LYS A 105 -7.31 1.30 -11.02
N GLN A 106 -7.21 2.32 -10.17
CA GLN A 106 -6.31 3.46 -10.38
C GLN A 106 -4.82 3.08 -10.31
N GLU A 107 -4.45 2.13 -9.45
CA GLU A 107 -3.10 1.56 -9.39
C GLU A 107 -2.76 0.73 -10.64
N ASN A 108 -3.79 0.17 -11.26
CA ASN A 108 -3.73 -0.71 -12.41
C ASN A 108 -3.99 0.00 -13.74
N ASN A 109 -3.64 1.29 -13.84
CA ASN A 109 -3.79 2.15 -15.03
C ASN A 109 -5.23 2.34 -15.53
N GLY A 110 -6.22 2.18 -14.65
CA GLY A 110 -7.62 2.44 -14.99
C GLY A 110 -8.35 1.29 -15.68
N GLU A 111 -7.72 0.11 -15.78
CA GLU A 111 -8.35 -1.08 -16.34
C GLU A 111 -9.43 -1.63 -15.39
N GLU A 112 -10.57 -2.04 -15.95
CA GLU A 112 -11.61 -2.71 -15.17
C GLU A 112 -11.19 -4.13 -14.84
N LEU A 113 -11.24 -4.46 -13.56
CA LEU A 113 -10.95 -5.77 -13.03
C LEU A 113 -12.24 -6.30 -12.42
N ASP A 114 -12.68 -7.47 -12.88
CA ASP A 114 -13.77 -8.20 -12.24
C ASP A 114 -13.19 -8.93 -11.03
N ILE A 115 -13.55 -8.48 -9.83
CA ILE A 115 -12.93 -8.90 -8.57
C ILE A 115 -14.00 -9.42 -7.64
N ASP A 116 -13.95 -10.71 -7.35
CA ASP A 116 -14.71 -11.32 -6.26
C ASP A 116 -13.85 -11.36 -4.98
N LEU A 117 -14.11 -10.45 -4.05
CA LEU A 117 -13.38 -10.38 -2.77
C LEU A 117 -13.66 -11.56 -1.84
N GLU A 118 -14.80 -12.26 -1.98
CA GLU A 118 -15.03 -13.49 -1.23
C GLU A 118 -14.16 -14.63 -1.75
N GLU A 119 -13.90 -14.66 -3.07
CA GLU A 119 -12.95 -15.59 -3.64
C GLU A 119 -11.52 -15.29 -3.15
N VAL A 120 -11.13 -14.01 -3.11
CA VAL A 120 -9.84 -13.58 -2.52
C VAL A 120 -9.73 -14.03 -1.07
N ARG A 121 -10.79 -13.85 -0.27
CA ARG A 121 -10.82 -14.27 1.13
C ARG A 121 -10.67 -15.78 1.29
N LYS A 122 -11.32 -16.57 0.44
CA LYS A 122 -11.22 -18.04 0.44
C LYS A 122 -9.83 -18.53 0.04
N ASN A 123 -9.23 -17.91 -0.97
CA ASN A 123 -7.94 -18.33 -1.54
C ASN A 123 -6.73 -17.61 -0.91
N ARG A 124 -6.97 -16.69 0.03
CA ARG A 124 -6.02 -15.72 0.62
C ARG A 124 -5.46 -14.67 -0.34
N TYR A 125 -5.25 -15.00 -1.61
CA TYR A 125 -4.91 -14.03 -2.64
C TYR A 125 -5.40 -14.48 -4.01
N ILE A 126 -5.61 -13.52 -4.91
CA ILE A 126 -5.89 -13.78 -6.33
C ILE A 126 -5.08 -12.80 -7.16
N THR A 127 -4.39 -13.31 -8.18
CA THR A 127 -3.75 -12.52 -9.22
C THR A 127 -4.73 -12.32 -10.36
N LEU A 128 -5.13 -11.07 -10.58
CA LEU A 128 -6.11 -10.68 -11.59
C LEU A 128 -5.46 -10.44 -12.95
N LYS A 129 -4.20 -10.01 -12.93
CA LYS A 129 -3.40 -9.77 -14.13
C LYS A 129 -1.90 -9.71 -13.81
N ASP A 130 -1.09 -9.93 -14.84
CA ASP A 130 0.33 -9.61 -14.83
C ASP A 130 0.50 -8.08 -14.85
N SER A 131 0.61 -7.51 -13.66
CA SER A 131 0.89 -6.09 -13.46
C SER A 131 1.51 -5.88 -12.08
N TRP A 132 2.07 -4.69 -11.84
CA TRP A 132 2.79 -4.42 -10.59
C TRP A 132 1.91 -4.52 -9.35
N TYR A 133 0.61 -4.26 -9.46
CA TYR A 133 -0.34 -4.35 -8.34
C TYR A 133 -1.58 -5.17 -8.71
N GLY A 134 -1.36 -6.23 -9.49
CA GLY A 134 -2.41 -7.10 -10.03
C GLY A 134 -2.91 -8.17 -9.06
N THR A 135 -2.26 -8.34 -7.91
CA THR A 135 -2.61 -9.36 -6.91
C THR A 135 -3.26 -8.72 -5.70
N ILE A 136 -4.46 -9.17 -5.35
CA ILE A 136 -5.16 -8.75 -4.12
C ILE A 136 -4.97 -9.82 -3.07
N LEU A 137 -4.65 -9.40 -1.85
CA LEU A 137 -4.42 -10.28 -0.70
C LEU A 137 -5.46 -9.98 0.38
N PHE A 138 -6.04 -11.04 0.93
CA PHE A 138 -6.77 -11.03 2.20
C PHE A 138 -5.77 -11.26 3.34
N VAL A 139 -5.64 -10.27 4.22
CA VAL A 139 -4.61 -10.25 5.27
C VAL A 139 -5.18 -10.36 6.69
N GLY A 140 -6.47 -10.62 6.82
CA GLY A 140 -7.13 -10.90 8.10
C GLY A 140 -8.50 -10.24 8.23
N GLU A 141 -9.05 -10.29 9.44
CA GLU A 141 -10.31 -9.62 9.80
C GLU A 141 -10.10 -8.73 11.01
N GLU A 142 -10.67 -7.53 10.97
CA GLU A 142 -10.53 -6.55 12.03
C GLU A 142 -11.85 -5.84 12.30
N LYS A 143 -12.30 -5.94 13.56
CA LYS A 143 -13.55 -5.33 14.03
C LYS A 143 -14.77 -5.70 13.17
N GLY A 144 -14.79 -6.94 12.66
CA GLY A 144 -15.88 -7.47 11.84
C GLY A 144 -15.80 -7.14 10.34
N PHE A 145 -14.71 -6.55 9.86
CA PHE A 145 -14.50 -6.26 8.43
C PHE A 145 -13.25 -6.97 7.91
N PRO A 146 -13.28 -7.52 6.68
CA PRO A 146 -12.11 -8.11 6.07
C PRO A 146 -11.07 -7.02 5.74
N VAL A 147 -9.80 -7.39 5.89
CA VAL A 147 -8.66 -6.55 5.58
C VAL A 147 -8.03 -7.03 4.28
N PHE A 148 -7.92 -6.13 3.31
CA PHE A 148 -7.30 -6.39 2.02
C PHE A 148 -6.12 -5.44 1.79
N THR A 149 -5.17 -5.94 1.00
CA THR A 149 -4.12 -5.13 0.38
C THR A 149 -3.88 -5.63 -1.04
N PHE A 150 -2.95 -5.02 -1.77
CA PHE A 150 -2.57 -5.48 -3.10
C PHE A 150 -1.07 -5.38 -3.31
N THR A 151 -0.53 -6.23 -4.16
CA THR A 151 0.89 -6.30 -4.50
C THR A 151 1.08 -6.94 -5.88
N ALA A 152 2.32 -7.24 -6.25
CA ALA A 152 2.63 -7.98 -7.46
C ALA A 152 2.29 -9.47 -7.34
N ASP A 153 2.41 -10.24 -8.42
CA ASP A 153 2.26 -11.70 -8.45
C ASP A 153 3.58 -12.46 -8.24
N TRP A 154 4.68 -11.74 -8.05
CA TRP A 154 6.00 -12.27 -7.71
C TRP A 154 6.36 -11.99 -6.24
N ASP A 155 7.29 -12.79 -5.72
CA ASP A 155 7.78 -12.67 -4.35
C ASP A 155 9.16 -11.98 -4.37
N LEU A 156 10.05 -12.34 -3.44
CA LEU A 156 11.40 -11.77 -3.33
C LEU A 156 12.40 -12.28 -4.39
N ASP A 157 11.97 -13.10 -5.34
CA ASP A 157 12.77 -13.70 -6.41
C ASP A 157 12.98 -12.78 -7.63
N VAL A 158 12.88 -11.47 -7.42
CA VAL A 158 13.08 -10.43 -8.44
C VAL A 158 14.27 -9.53 -8.13
N PRO A 159 14.88 -8.87 -9.14
CA PRO A 159 15.89 -7.86 -8.90
C PRO A 159 15.32 -6.72 -8.04
N PHE A 160 15.99 -6.46 -6.91
CA PHE A 160 15.67 -5.33 -6.07
C PHE A 160 16.19 -4.02 -6.68
N SER A 161 15.43 -2.96 -6.46
CA SER A 161 15.78 -1.61 -6.90
C SER A 161 15.80 -0.68 -5.70
N THR A 162 16.80 0.18 -5.65
CA THR A 162 16.88 1.25 -4.65
C THR A 162 15.70 2.20 -4.82
N PRO A 163 14.88 2.45 -3.77
CA PRO A 163 13.84 3.47 -3.84
C PRO A 163 14.47 4.86 -3.87
N SER A 164 13.78 5.84 -4.47
CA SER A 164 14.25 7.23 -4.44
C SER A 164 14.18 7.81 -3.03
N LYS A 165 14.98 8.86 -2.79
CA LYS A 165 14.96 9.62 -1.54
C LYS A 165 13.57 10.19 -1.27
N GLU A 166 12.92 10.73 -2.29
CA GLU A 166 11.58 11.32 -2.22
C GLU A 166 10.52 10.26 -1.86
N TYR A 167 10.60 9.07 -2.46
CA TYR A 167 9.68 7.98 -2.15
C TYR A 167 9.90 7.46 -0.73
N LEU A 168 11.16 7.31 -0.33
CA LEU A 168 11.51 6.81 0.99
C LEU A 168 11.12 7.80 2.10
N SER A 169 11.38 9.10 1.91
CA SER A 169 10.89 10.17 2.82
C SER A 169 9.37 10.13 2.99
N MET A 170 8.61 9.90 1.91
CA MET A 170 7.16 9.79 2.01
C MET A 170 6.70 8.59 2.86
N ILE A 171 7.37 7.44 2.71
CA ILE A 171 7.10 6.26 3.57
C ILE A 171 7.49 6.57 5.02
N MET A 172 8.66 7.15 5.23
CA MET A 172 9.19 7.51 6.56
C MET A 172 8.25 8.47 7.30
N GLU A 173 7.76 9.50 6.62
CA GLU A 173 6.80 10.45 7.20
C GLU A 173 5.46 9.77 7.55
N GLY A 174 4.97 8.86 6.71
CA GLY A 174 3.79 8.05 7.03
C GLY A 174 4.00 7.15 8.25
N LEU A 175 5.16 6.48 8.34
CA LEU A 175 5.49 5.65 9.51
C LEU A 175 5.60 6.49 10.80
N LYS A 176 6.13 7.71 10.71
CA LYS A 176 6.31 8.62 11.85
C LYS A 176 4.99 9.21 12.30
N ARG A 177 4.30 9.92 11.39
CA ARG A 177 3.08 10.69 11.68
C ARG A 177 1.89 9.79 11.93
N ASP A 178 1.75 8.74 11.13
CA ASP A 178 0.49 8.00 11.04
C ASP A 178 0.56 6.59 11.64
N VAL A 179 1.75 5.97 11.68
CA VAL A 179 1.98 4.73 12.43
C VAL A 179 2.49 4.99 13.85
N GLY A 180 3.16 6.13 14.08
CA GLY A 180 3.65 6.54 15.40
C GLY A 180 5.01 5.97 15.77
N LEU A 181 5.79 5.51 14.80
CA LEU A 181 7.18 5.07 15.03
C LEU A 181 8.10 6.28 15.22
N ASN A 182 9.11 6.14 16.08
CA ASN A 182 10.15 7.16 16.20
C ASN A 182 11.21 7.01 15.09
N THR A 183 12.07 8.02 14.94
CA THR A 183 13.10 8.06 13.90
C THR A 183 14.01 6.83 13.90
N GLU A 184 14.49 6.40 15.07
CA GLU A 184 15.38 5.23 15.19
C GLU A 184 14.69 3.94 14.74
N GLN A 185 13.44 3.72 15.18
CA GLN A 185 12.63 2.57 14.78
C GLN A 185 12.40 2.53 13.27
N ILE A 186 12.17 3.68 12.64
CA ILE A 186 11.92 3.77 11.20
C ILE A 186 13.18 3.43 10.40
N ILE A 187 14.34 3.95 10.83
CA ILE A 187 15.61 3.67 10.15
C ILE A 187 15.95 2.18 10.29
N GLN A 188 15.87 1.62 11.51
CA GLN A 188 16.11 0.18 11.76
C GLN A 188 15.15 -0.70 10.95
N TYR A 189 13.88 -0.28 10.85
CA TYR A 189 12.88 -0.99 10.06
C TYR A 189 13.21 -1.00 8.57
N LEU A 190 13.59 0.14 7.97
CA LEU A 190 13.78 0.27 6.53
C LEU A 190 15.17 -0.21 6.08
N GLU A 191 16.22 -0.01 6.87
CA GLU A 191 17.60 -0.37 6.48
C GLU A 191 17.78 -1.86 6.22
N SER A 192 16.94 -2.70 6.82
CA SER A 192 16.98 -4.14 6.64
C SER A 192 16.22 -4.63 5.39
N LYS A 193 15.40 -3.78 4.76
CA LYS A 193 14.50 -4.20 3.67
C LYS A 193 15.25 -4.34 2.34
N PRO A 194 15.00 -5.40 1.56
CA PRO A 194 15.61 -5.56 0.24
C PRO A 194 15.33 -4.35 -0.67
N GLY A 195 16.36 -3.86 -1.35
CA GLY A 195 16.35 -2.61 -2.13
C GLY A 195 16.86 -1.39 -1.34
N VAL A 196 16.63 -1.32 -0.03
CA VAL A 196 17.24 -0.31 0.85
C VAL A 196 18.56 -0.81 1.45
N LYS A 197 18.59 -2.09 1.84
CA LYS A 197 19.75 -2.73 2.47
C LYS A 197 21.01 -2.58 1.61
N GLY A 198 22.00 -1.87 2.14
CA GLY A 198 23.28 -1.60 1.48
C GLY A 198 23.25 -0.45 0.45
N SER A 199 22.07 0.10 0.15
CA SER A 199 21.90 1.21 -0.80
C SER A 199 21.96 2.59 -0.15
N TYR A 200 21.65 2.67 1.15
CA TYR A 200 21.69 3.89 1.94
C TYR A 200 22.53 3.70 3.20
N ARG A 201 23.32 4.72 3.56
CA ARG A 201 23.94 4.79 4.89
C ARG A 201 22.92 5.27 5.92
N TYR A 202 23.11 4.90 7.18
CA TYR A 202 22.28 5.36 8.30
C TYR A 202 22.11 6.90 8.30
N SER A 203 23.20 7.64 8.14
CA SER A 203 23.17 9.12 8.10
C SER A 203 22.36 9.69 6.93
N GLU A 204 22.27 8.96 5.81
CA GLU A 204 21.45 9.39 4.68
C GLU A 204 19.98 9.17 4.98
N LEU A 205 19.62 8.05 5.63
CA LEU A 205 18.25 7.80 6.09
C LEU A 205 17.82 8.80 7.16
N GLU A 206 18.71 9.14 8.10
CA GLU A 206 18.44 10.14 9.14
C GLU A 206 18.11 11.51 8.54
N GLN A 207 18.84 11.93 7.50
CA GLN A 207 18.56 13.19 6.79
C GLN A 207 17.21 13.21 6.06
N LEU A 208 16.61 12.05 5.75
CA LEU A 208 15.34 11.98 5.04
C LEU A 208 14.11 12.18 5.92
N ILE A 209 14.27 12.12 7.25
CA ILE A 209 13.18 12.15 8.25
C ILE A 209 13.35 13.25 9.32
N MET A 210 14.47 13.97 9.28
CA MET A 210 14.69 15.19 10.07
C MET A 210 13.98 16.39 9.43
#